data_AF-A0A183AWN3-F1
#
_entry.id   AF-A0A183AWN3-F1
#
_cell.length_a   1.000
_cell.length_b   1.000
_cell.length_c   1.000
_cell.angle_alpha   90.00
_cell.angle_beta   90.00
_cell.angle_gamma   90.00
#
_symmetry.space_group_name_H-M   'P 1'
#
loop_
_entity.id
_entity.type
_entity.pdbx_description
1 polymer ?
#
loop_
_entity_poly.entity_id
_entity_poly.type
_entity_poly.pdbx_seq_one_letter_code
_entity_poly.pdbx_strand_id
1 'polypeptide(L)'
;MNDCSLIVSRVTETDSKQHTLSPTCTGASVLGIKYADGVIIAADTLVSYGSLARYLDFERVSVINDNTVMACSGDIADYQLLKRRIEEQTHTDGLLSDGFTLRCRMNPLWNTYIVGGRESNGKPFLGYCDLLGVSFADDCLASGFGTYLALPLLRQRLADQAGGDPEKFTQENAMQAIVDGMRQLYYRDCR
;
A
#
# COMPACT_ATOMS: atom_id res chain seq x y z
N MET A 1 57.80 18.47 -10.46
CA MET A 1 56.50 19.14 -10.25
C MET A 1 55.79 19.11 -11.58
N ASN A 2 54.98 18.06 -11.81
CA ASN A 2 54.21 17.90 -13.03
C ASN A 2 52.77 18.27 -12.70
N ASP A 3 52.30 19.38 -13.28
CA ASP A 3 50.92 19.84 -13.22
C ASP A 3 49.99 18.80 -13.85
N CYS A 4 49.27 18.09 -12.99
CA CYS A 4 48.17 17.21 -13.39
C CYS A 4 46.90 18.06 -13.45
N SER A 5 46.66 18.68 -14.60
CA SER A 5 45.39 19.36 -14.89
C SER A 5 44.27 18.32 -15.03
N LEU A 6 43.64 17.99 -13.91
CA LEU A 6 42.40 17.24 -13.85
C LEU A 6 41.31 18.02 -14.59
N ILE A 7 41.05 17.64 -15.84
CA ILE A 7 39.85 18.02 -16.57
C ILE A 7 38.69 17.29 -15.86
N VAL A 8 38.07 17.96 -14.88
CA VAL A 8 36.78 17.55 -14.34
C VAL A 8 35.75 17.86 -15.43
N SER A 9 35.46 16.87 -16.28
CA SER A 9 34.30 16.93 -17.16
C SER A 9 33.08 17.11 -16.26
N ARG A 10 32.49 18.32 -16.27
CA ARG A 10 31.17 18.56 -15.68
C ARG A 10 30.22 17.56 -16.32
N VAL A 11 29.85 16.53 -15.55
CA VAL A 11 28.61 15.81 -15.80
C VAL A 11 27.54 16.88 -15.69
N THR A 12 26.99 17.31 -16.83
CA THR A 12 25.75 18.07 -16.84
C THR A 12 24.75 17.20 -16.08
N GLU A 13 24.33 17.63 -14.88
CA GLU A 13 23.20 17.04 -14.18
C GLU A 13 22.02 17.12 -15.15
N THR A 14 21.79 16.03 -15.88
CA THR A 14 20.50 15.77 -16.49
C THR A 14 19.55 15.66 -15.33
N ASP A 15 18.70 16.67 -15.19
CA ASP A 15 17.64 16.80 -14.19
C ASP A 15 17.04 15.42 -13.93
N SER A 16 17.39 14.84 -12.77
CA SER A 16 16.91 13.52 -12.39
C SER A 16 15.40 13.57 -12.43
N LYS A 17 14.75 12.79 -13.29
CA LYS A 17 13.28 12.81 -13.42
C LYS A 17 12.65 12.66 -12.03
N GLN A 18 12.13 13.75 -11.49
CA GLN A 18 11.57 13.78 -10.13
C GLN A 18 10.17 13.14 -10.07
N HIS A 19 9.63 12.70 -11.22
CA HIS A 19 8.23 12.35 -11.39
C HIS A 19 8.04 11.09 -12.23
N THR A 20 7.14 10.24 -11.76
CA THR A 20 6.81 8.94 -12.34
C THR A 20 5.78 9.11 -13.47
N LEU A 21 6.23 9.06 -14.73
CA LEU A 21 5.35 8.96 -15.91
C LEU A 21 5.03 7.50 -16.27
N SER A 22 5.84 6.57 -15.77
CA SER A 22 5.68 5.13 -15.94
C SER A 22 6.33 4.46 -14.74
N PRO A 23 5.64 3.52 -14.08
CA PRO A 23 6.17 2.86 -12.90
C PRO A 23 7.34 1.96 -13.30
N THR A 24 8.36 1.91 -12.45
CA THR A 24 9.62 1.24 -12.76
C THR A 24 9.79 -0.03 -11.93
N CYS A 25 9.63 0.12 -10.61
CA CYS A 25 9.69 -0.98 -9.66
C CYS A 25 8.32 -1.06 -8.99
N THR A 26 7.56 -2.11 -9.27
CA THR A 26 6.17 -2.22 -8.82
C THR A 26 5.95 -3.34 -7.81
N GLY A 27 5.08 -3.05 -6.85
CA GLY A 27 4.43 -4.05 -6.03
C GLY A 27 3.15 -4.56 -6.71
N ALA A 28 2.80 -5.81 -6.44
CA ALA A 28 1.63 -6.49 -6.96
C ALA A 28 0.38 -6.18 -6.10
N SER A 29 -0.20 -7.19 -5.45
CA SER A 29 -1.50 -7.09 -4.81
C SER A 29 -1.39 -6.86 -3.31
N VAL A 30 -2.36 -6.14 -2.75
CA VAL A 30 -2.57 -5.95 -1.31
C VAL A 30 -3.98 -6.41 -1.00
N LEU A 31 -4.16 -7.14 0.11
CA LEU A 31 -5.44 -7.62 0.60
C LEU A 31 -5.74 -7.02 1.97
N GLY A 32 -7.02 -6.77 2.23
CA GLY A 32 -7.50 -6.28 3.52
C GLY A 32 -8.88 -6.81 3.86
N ILE A 33 -9.10 -7.17 5.13
CA ILE A 33 -10.40 -7.61 5.64
C ILE A 33 -10.65 -7.07 7.05
N LYS A 34 -11.88 -6.65 7.33
CA LYS A 34 -12.35 -6.32 8.69
C LYS A 34 -12.80 -7.56 9.43
N TYR A 35 -12.60 -7.55 10.74
CA TYR A 35 -13.10 -8.56 11.68
C TYR A 35 -13.58 -7.85 12.96
N ALA A 36 -14.13 -8.62 13.90
CA ALA A 36 -14.80 -8.09 15.09
C ALA A 36 -13.99 -7.03 15.84
N ASP A 37 -12.71 -7.30 16.09
CA ASP A 37 -11.86 -6.45 16.93
C ASP A 37 -10.92 -5.54 16.13
N GLY A 38 -10.92 -5.61 14.79
CA GLY A 38 -9.95 -4.86 14.00
C GLY A 38 -9.94 -5.14 12.50
N VAL A 39 -8.75 -4.93 11.91
CA VAL A 39 -8.46 -5.13 10.49
C VAL A 39 -7.22 -5.98 10.31
N ILE A 40 -7.19 -6.80 9.27
CA ILE A 40 -5.99 -7.50 8.81
C ILE A 40 -5.67 -7.00 7.41
N ILE A 41 -4.42 -6.59 7.20
CA ILE A 41 -3.88 -6.24 5.88
C ILE A 41 -2.69 -7.15 5.59
N ALA A 42 -2.61 -7.65 4.37
CA ALA A 42 -1.50 -8.46 3.90
C ALA A 42 -1.05 -8.02 2.50
N ALA A 43 0.26 -8.09 2.29
CA ALA A 43 0.90 -7.88 1.00
C ALA A 43 2.09 -8.82 0.89
N ASP A 44 2.46 -9.21 -0.33
CA ASP A 44 3.75 -9.87 -0.56
C ASP A 44 4.92 -8.88 -0.37
N THR A 45 6.14 -9.43 -0.28
CA THR A 45 7.39 -8.66 -0.09
C THR A 45 8.17 -8.47 -1.40
N LEU A 46 7.58 -8.84 -2.54
CA LEU A 46 8.22 -8.83 -3.83
C LEU A 46 8.05 -7.47 -4.51
N VAL A 47 9.14 -6.99 -5.11
CA VAL A 47 9.17 -5.83 -5.99
C VAL A 47 9.74 -6.25 -7.33
N SER A 48 8.94 -6.06 -8.35
CA SER A 48 9.23 -6.48 -9.72
C SER A 48 9.65 -5.29 -10.57
N TYR A 49 10.72 -5.46 -11.33
CA TYR A 49 11.16 -4.54 -12.40
C TYR A 49 10.77 -5.18 -13.73
N GLY A 50 9.60 -4.82 -14.26
CA GLY A 50 9.02 -5.54 -15.39
C GLY A 50 8.70 -7.00 -15.01
N SER A 51 9.39 -7.96 -15.63
CA SER A 51 9.29 -9.40 -15.32
C SER A 51 10.40 -9.91 -14.38
N LEU A 52 11.36 -9.05 -14.01
CA LEU A 52 12.44 -9.42 -13.12
C LEU A 52 12.05 -9.18 -11.67
N ALA A 53 12.02 -10.24 -10.86
CA ALA A 53 11.97 -10.15 -9.41
C ALA A 53 13.24 -9.46 -8.89
N ARG A 54 13.16 -8.15 -8.59
CA ARG A 54 14.34 -7.32 -8.31
C ARG A 54 14.70 -7.29 -6.83
N TYR A 55 13.69 -7.17 -5.97
CA TYR A 55 13.81 -7.21 -4.52
C TYR A 55 12.80 -8.21 -3.97
N LEU A 56 13.27 -9.19 -3.19
CA LEU A 56 12.44 -10.27 -2.63
C LEU A 56 11.94 -9.94 -1.22
N ASP A 57 12.59 -8.98 -0.56
CA ASP A 57 12.41 -8.67 0.85
C ASP A 57 12.21 -7.16 1.02
N PHE A 58 11.07 -6.67 0.57
CA PHE A 58 10.65 -5.28 0.74
C PHE A 58 9.26 -5.21 1.38
N GLU A 59 9.19 -4.60 2.55
CA GLU A 59 7.93 -4.43 3.26
C GLU A 59 7.07 -3.35 2.60
N ARG A 60 5.90 -3.77 2.09
CA ARG A 60 4.91 -2.85 1.49
C ARG A 60 3.81 -2.42 2.45
N VAL A 61 3.84 -2.93 3.68
CA VAL A 61 2.94 -2.57 4.76
C VAL A 61 3.74 -1.75 5.77
N SER A 62 3.34 -0.49 5.96
CA SER A 62 3.94 0.43 6.93
C SER A 62 2.95 0.76 8.03
N VAL A 63 3.41 0.66 9.28
CA VAL A 63 2.71 1.23 10.43
C VAL A 63 2.91 2.74 10.40
N ILE A 64 1.81 3.49 10.41
CA ILE A 64 1.84 4.96 10.42
C ILE A 64 1.77 5.47 11.86
N ASN A 65 0.80 4.92 12.61
CA ASN A 65 0.52 5.26 14.01
C ASN A 65 0.18 3.98 14.77
N ASP A 66 0.07 4.08 16.10
CA ASP A 66 -0.34 2.98 16.97
C ASP A 66 -1.69 2.35 16.56
N ASN A 67 -2.55 3.13 15.90
CA ASN A 67 -3.89 2.71 15.48
C ASN A 67 -4.09 2.62 13.95
N THR A 68 -3.05 2.89 13.15
CA THR A 68 -3.19 3.00 11.68
C THR A 68 -2.05 2.34 10.94
N VAL A 69 -2.40 1.49 9.98
CA VAL A 69 -1.51 0.81 9.05
C VAL A 69 -1.86 1.21 7.61
N MET A 70 -0.84 1.32 6.76
CA MET A 70 -0.98 1.65 5.36
C MET A 70 -0.20 0.64 4.53
N ALA A 71 -0.83 0.12 3.48
CA ALA A 71 -0.20 -0.76 2.52
C ALA A 71 -0.30 -0.19 1.10
N CYS A 72 0.73 -0.42 0.31
CA CYS A 72 0.86 0.16 -1.02
C CYS A 72 0.97 -0.93 -2.10
N SER A 73 0.29 -0.68 -3.22
CA SER A 73 0.47 -1.34 -4.51
C SER A 73 0.89 -0.28 -5.54
N GLY A 74 1.56 -0.68 -6.61
CA GLY A 74 2.10 0.24 -7.61
C GLY A 74 3.57 0.54 -7.42
N ASP A 75 4.00 1.75 -7.80
CA ASP A 75 5.40 2.15 -7.81
C ASP A 75 6.00 2.38 -6.41
N ILE A 76 7.13 1.72 -6.16
CA ILE A 76 7.80 1.74 -4.87
C ILE A 76 8.51 3.08 -4.61
N ALA A 77 8.96 3.81 -5.64
CA ALA A 77 9.60 5.11 -5.43
C ALA A 77 8.58 6.15 -4.96
N ASP A 78 7.40 6.18 -5.59
CA ASP A 78 6.27 7.01 -5.15
C ASP A 78 5.82 6.64 -3.72
N TYR A 79 5.84 5.35 -3.38
CA TYR A 79 5.50 4.87 -2.02
C TYR A 79 6.47 5.41 -0.98
N GLN A 80 7.78 5.32 -1.24
CA GLN A 80 8.81 5.81 -0.32
C GLN A 80 8.70 7.32 -0.11
N LEU A 81 8.43 8.07 -1.17
CA LEU A 81 8.22 9.52 -1.08
C LEU A 81 7.01 9.85 -0.19
N LEU A 82 5.88 9.17 -0.41
CA LEU A 82 4.65 9.41 0.34
C LEU A 82 4.78 8.96 1.80
N LYS A 83 5.39 7.80 2.04
CA LYS A 83 5.69 7.31 3.39
C LYS A 83 6.48 8.34 4.19
N ARG A 84 7.59 8.85 3.63
CA ARG A 84 8.41 9.87 4.29
C ARG A 84 7.61 11.12 4.64
N ARG A 85 6.77 11.61 3.72
CA ARG A 85 5.93 12.79 3.97
C ARG A 85 4.92 12.54 5.10
N ILE A 86 4.28 11.37 5.10
CA ILE A 86 3.31 11.01 6.14
C ILE A 86 4.01 10.88 7.50
N GLU A 87 5.21 10.30 7.56
CA GLU A 87 6.00 10.19 8.80
C GLU A 87 6.39 11.58 9.33
N GLU A 88 6.94 12.45 8.48
CA GLU A 88 7.29 13.84 8.82
C GLU A 88 6.08 14.59 9.38
N GLN A 89 4.90 14.39 8.79
CA GLN A 89 3.67 15.01 9.25
C GLN A 89 3.12 14.40 10.52
N THR A 90 3.15 13.08 10.67
CA THR A 90 2.70 12.42 11.90
C THR A 90 3.47 12.93 13.11
N HIS A 91 4.78 13.16 12.95
CA HIS A 91 5.60 13.82 13.96
C HIS A 91 5.21 15.28 14.20
N THR A 92 4.79 16.01 13.16
CA THR A 92 4.40 17.43 13.24
C THR A 92 2.99 17.62 13.79
N ASP A 93 2.03 16.76 13.45
CA ASP A 93 0.63 16.79 13.88
C ASP A 93 0.50 16.41 15.36
N GLY A 94 1.43 15.59 15.88
CA GLY A 94 1.61 15.42 17.33
C GLY A 94 1.95 16.73 18.06
N LEU A 95 2.36 17.77 17.34
CA LEU A 95 2.75 19.08 17.86
C LEU A 95 1.80 20.22 17.42
N LEU A 96 1.16 20.15 16.24
CA LEU A 96 0.32 21.22 15.66
C LEU A 96 -0.85 20.66 14.83
N SER A 97 -2.08 21.07 15.16
CA SER A 97 -3.34 20.61 14.55
C SER A 97 -3.73 21.40 13.28
N ASP A 98 -2.89 21.41 12.24
CA ASP A 98 -3.24 22.07 10.97
C ASP A 98 -3.59 21.07 9.86
N GLY A 99 -4.80 21.23 9.32
CA GLY A 99 -5.43 20.31 8.37
C GLY A 99 -4.68 20.16 7.04
N PHE A 100 -4.74 18.94 6.51
CA PHE A 100 -3.98 18.52 5.33
C PHE A 100 -4.72 18.75 4.01
N THR A 101 -4.01 19.21 2.98
CA THR A 101 -4.49 19.19 1.58
C THR A 101 -3.34 18.74 0.66
N LEU A 102 -3.21 17.43 0.45
CA LEU A 102 -2.48 16.90 -0.72
C LEU A 102 -3.39 17.02 -1.95
N ARG A 103 -3.48 18.21 -2.54
CA ARG A 103 -3.87 18.28 -3.95
C ARG A 103 -2.62 18.09 -4.78
N CYS A 104 -2.48 16.90 -5.36
CA CYS A 104 -1.54 16.68 -6.46
C CYS A 104 -1.88 17.70 -7.55
N ARG A 105 -1.00 18.68 -7.77
CA ARG A 105 -1.11 19.63 -8.88
C ARG A 105 -0.91 18.86 -10.20
N MET A 106 -1.98 18.23 -10.69
CA MET A 106 -2.01 17.44 -11.94
C MET A 106 -0.83 16.46 -12.08
N ASN A 107 -0.47 15.76 -11.00
CA ASN A 107 0.61 14.77 -10.99
C ASN A 107 0.18 13.56 -10.16
N PRO A 108 -0.50 12.57 -10.76
CA PRO A 108 -0.97 11.41 -10.02
C PRO A 108 0.22 10.55 -9.58
N LEU A 109 0.24 10.13 -8.32
CA LEU A 109 1.14 9.07 -7.86
C LEU A 109 0.63 7.75 -8.43
N TRP A 110 1.51 6.88 -8.91
CA TRP A 110 1.12 5.64 -9.60
C TRP A 110 0.78 4.50 -8.64
N ASN A 111 0.13 4.84 -7.53
CA ASN A 111 -0.05 3.96 -6.39
C ASN A 111 -1.50 3.85 -5.98
N THR A 112 -1.85 2.65 -5.56
CA THR A 112 -3.09 2.34 -4.89
C THR A 112 -2.78 2.02 -3.44
N TYR A 113 -3.49 2.66 -2.52
CA TYR A 113 -3.29 2.50 -1.09
C TYR A 113 -4.50 1.82 -0.45
N ILE A 114 -4.21 0.89 0.45
CA ILE A 114 -5.19 0.35 1.39
C ILE A 114 -4.76 0.80 2.78
N VAL A 115 -5.65 1.50 3.48
CA VAL A 115 -5.42 2.03 4.82
C VAL A 115 -6.35 1.31 5.77
N GLY A 116 -5.79 0.73 6.83
CA GLY A 116 -6.53 0.07 7.89
C GLY A 116 -6.24 0.70 9.22
N GLY A 117 -7.24 0.76 10.09
CA GLY A 117 -7.02 1.23 11.45
C GLY A 117 -8.23 1.05 12.34
N ARG A 118 -8.11 1.59 13.55
CA ARG A 118 -9.24 1.72 14.48
C ARG A 118 -9.54 3.18 14.70
N GLU A 119 -10.80 3.54 14.50
CA GLU A 119 -11.30 4.87 14.82
C GLU A 119 -11.29 5.11 16.34
N SER A 120 -11.39 6.38 16.75
CA SER A 120 -11.46 6.77 18.17
C SER A 120 -12.68 6.19 18.91
N ASN A 121 -13.71 5.80 18.17
CA ASN A 121 -14.91 5.11 18.67
C ASN A 121 -14.68 3.58 18.85
N GLY A 122 -13.49 3.07 18.54
CA GLY A 122 -13.12 1.67 18.63
C GLY A 122 -13.48 0.81 17.42
N LYS A 123 -14.19 1.36 16.41
CA LYS A 123 -14.64 0.62 15.23
C LYS A 123 -13.51 0.39 14.22
N PRO A 124 -13.48 -0.79 13.56
CA PRO A 124 -12.51 -1.06 12.51
C PRO A 124 -12.83 -0.25 11.25
N PHE A 125 -11.81 0.41 10.72
CA PHE A 125 -11.88 1.17 9.47
C PHE A 125 -10.93 0.55 8.44
N LEU A 126 -11.43 0.36 7.23
CA LEU A 126 -10.65 -0.10 6.08
C LEU A 126 -11.04 0.75 4.87
N GLY A 127 -10.08 1.49 4.34
CA GLY A 127 -10.24 2.41 3.23
C GLY A 127 -9.34 2.05 2.06
N TYR A 128 -9.82 2.34 0.85
CA TYR A 128 -9.11 2.20 -0.40
C TYR A 128 -8.94 3.58 -1.03
N CYS A 129 -7.79 3.84 -1.64
CA CYS A 129 -7.51 5.06 -2.40
C CYS A 129 -6.73 4.71 -3.66
N ASP A 130 -7.21 5.17 -4.82
CA ASP A 130 -6.55 4.93 -6.10
C ASP A 130 -5.75 6.13 -6.61
N LEU A 131 -4.95 5.91 -7.66
CA LEU A 131 -4.14 6.93 -8.34
C LEU A 131 -4.96 8.11 -8.88
N LEU A 132 -6.23 7.89 -9.20
CA LEU A 132 -7.16 8.93 -9.67
C LEU A 132 -7.86 9.69 -8.53
N GLY A 133 -7.58 9.35 -7.27
CA GLY A 133 -8.25 9.94 -6.10
C GLY A 133 -9.63 9.36 -5.82
N VAL A 134 -9.97 8.21 -6.41
CA VAL A 134 -11.18 7.46 -6.02
C VAL A 134 -10.92 6.83 -4.67
N SER A 135 -11.73 7.20 -3.68
CA SER A 135 -11.64 6.67 -2.32
C SER A 135 -12.97 6.14 -1.84
N PHE A 136 -12.96 4.96 -1.25
CA PHE A 136 -14.13 4.35 -0.63
C PHE A 136 -13.72 3.44 0.53
N ALA A 137 -14.67 3.13 1.40
CA ALA A 137 -14.49 2.18 2.48
C ALA A 137 -15.36 0.94 2.23
N ASP A 138 -14.82 -0.24 2.50
CA ASP A 138 -15.51 -1.53 2.37
C ASP A 138 -14.97 -2.49 3.45
N ASP A 139 -15.66 -3.61 3.70
CA ASP A 139 -15.27 -4.60 4.71
C ASP A 139 -14.21 -5.57 4.20
N CYS A 140 -14.16 -5.77 2.87
CA CYS A 140 -13.12 -6.52 2.18
C CYS A 140 -12.55 -5.65 1.05
N LEU A 141 -11.25 -5.45 1.03
CA LEU A 141 -10.56 -4.69 0.00
C LEU A 141 -9.40 -5.48 -0.60
N ALA A 142 -9.16 -5.27 -1.88
CA ALA A 142 -8.01 -5.79 -2.58
C ALA A 142 -7.55 -4.80 -3.64
N SER A 143 -6.27 -4.85 -4.00
CA SER A 143 -5.70 -4.09 -5.12
C SER A 143 -5.13 -5.00 -6.18
N GLY A 144 -4.92 -4.45 -7.39
CA GLY A 144 -4.31 -5.17 -8.51
C GLY A 144 -5.08 -6.43 -8.91
N PHE A 145 -4.37 -7.53 -9.14
CA PHE A 145 -4.98 -8.83 -9.45
C PHE A 145 -5.74 -9.45 -8.27
N GLY A 146 -5.42 -9.02 -7.04
CA GLY A 146 -6.17 -9.31 -5.81
C GLY A 146 -7.67 -9.05 -5.95
N THR A 147 -8.06 -7.98 -6.63
CA THR A 147 -9.47 -7.61 -6.84
C THR A 147 -10.25 -8.66 -7.62
N TYR A 148 -9.59 -9.38 -8.54
CA TYR A 148 -10.25 -10.38 -9.38
C TYR A 148 -10.15 -11.80 -8.81
N LEU A 149 -9.07 -12.10 -8.10
CA LEU A 149 -8.76 -13.47 -7.65
C LEU A 149 -9.08 -13.70 -6.17
N ALA A 150 -8.71 -12.75 -5.30
CA ALA A 150 -8.80 -12.92 -3.85
C ALA A 150 -10.05 -12.26 -3.26
N LEU A 151 -10.48 -11.10 -3.77
CA LEU A 151 -11.64 -10.38 -3.24
C LEU A 151 -12.94 -11.19 -3.25
N PRO A 152 -13.28 -11.97 -4.31
CA PRO A 152 -14.46 -12.83 -4.28
C PRO A 152 -14.39 -13.90 -3.19
N LEU A 153 -13.20 -14.46 -2.94
CA LEU A 153 -12.97 -15.46 -1.90
C LEU A 153 -13.13 -14.86 -0.50
N LEU A 154 -12.59 -13.66 -0.27
CA LEU A 154 -12.75 -12.93 1.00
C LEU A 154 -14.23 -12.64 1.28
N ARG A 155 -14.96 -12.13 0.29
CA ARG A 155 -16.40 -11.85 0.41
C ARG A 155 -17.21 -13.11 0.66
N GLN A 156 -16.87 -14.22 -0.01
CA GLN A 156 -17.53 -15.50 0.22
C GLN A 156 -17.31 -16.00 1.65
N ARG A 157 -16.07 -15.94 2.18
CA ARG A 157 -15.79 -16.35 3.56
C ARG A 157 -16.51 -15.49 4.59
N LEU A 158 -16.58 -14.18 4.35
CA LEU A 158 -17.34 -13.27 5.20
C LEU A 158 -18.84 -13.59 5.18
N ALA A 159 -19.40 -13.90 4.01
CA ALA A 159 -20.79 -14.30 3.87
C ALA A 159 -21.10 -15.63 4.56
N ASP A 160 -20.27 -16.65 4.34
CA ASP A 160 -20.50 -18.01 4.86
C ASP A 160 -20.36 -18.08 6.38
N GLN A 161 -19.40 -17.37 6.96
CA GLN A 161 -19.09 -17.46 8.39
C GLN A 161 -19.81 -16.41 9.25
N ALA A 162 -20.12 -15.24 8.68
CA ALA A 162 -20.66 -14.11 9.42
C ALA A 162 -21.95 -13.51 8.84
N GLY A 163 -22.50 -14.11 7.78
CA GLY A 163 -23.71 -13.60 7.11
C GLY A 163 -23.50 -12.26 6.41
N GLY A 164 -22.25 -11.85 6.21
CA GLY A 164 -21.88 -10.54 5.67
C GLY A 164 -21.56 -9.47 6.73
N ASP A 165 -21.71 -9.77 8.04
CA ASP A 165 -21.42 -8.80 9.10
C ASP A 165 -19.96 -8.95 9.60
N PRO A 166 -19.10 -7.92 9.48
CA PRO A 166 -17.72 -8.00 9.96
C PRO A 166 -17.59 -8.16 11.48
N GLU A 167 -18.60 -7.75 12.26
CA GLU A 167 -18.60 -7.85 13.73
C GLU A 167 -18.68 -9.29 14.24
N LYS A 168 -19.24 -10.22 13.45
CA LYS A 168 -19.35 -11.64 13.82
C LYS A 168 -18.18 -12.46 13.30
N PHE A 169 -17.25 -11.82 12.60
CA PHE A 169 -16.12 -12.48 11.98
C PHE A 169 -14.93 -12.48 12.93
N THR A 170 -14.46 -13.66 13.33
CA THR A 170 -13.37 -13.81 14.29
C THR A 170 -12.01 -13.55 13.63
N GLN A 171 -11.01 -13.17 14.44
CA GLN A 171 -9.64 -12.94 13.97
C GLN A 171 -9.04 -14.17 13.27
N GLU A 172 -9.27 -15.38 13.81
CA GLU A 172 -8.76 -16.63 13.24
C GLU A 172 -9.34 -16.89 11.84
N ASN A 173 -10.64 -16.68 11.69
CA ASN A 173 -11.33 -16.81 10.42
C ASN A 173 -10.84 -15.79 9.40
N ALA A 174 -10.62 -14.55 9.83
CA ALA A 174 -10.05 -13.50 9.00
C ALA A 174 -8.63 -13.80 8.54
N MET A 175 -7.79 -14.29 9.44
CA MET A 175 -6.43 -14.70 9.11
C MET A 175 -6.43 -15.85 8.11
N GLN A 176 -7.30 -16.83 8.29
CA GLN A 176 -7.44 -17.94 7.35
C GLN A 176 -7.92 -17.48 5.97
N ALA A 177 -8.88 -16.55 5.91
CA ALA A 177 -9.38 -16.00 4.66
C ALA A 177 -8.27 -15.25 3.89
N ILE A 178 -7.45 -14.46 4.59
CA ILE A 178 -6.30 -13.77 4.00
C ILE A 178 -5.23 -14.76 3.52
N VAL A 179 -4.90 -15.77 4.32
CA VAL A 179 -3.92 -16.81 3.93
C VAL A 179 -4.39 -17.57 2.69
N ASP A 180 -5.67 -17.92 2.62
CA ASP A 180 -6.24 -18.59 1.45
C ASP A 180 -6.23 -17.66 0.22
N GLY A 181 -6.53 -16.37 0.40
CA GLY A 181 -6.43 -15.35 -0.65
C GLY A 181 -4.99 -15.17 -1.17
N MET A 182 -4.01 -15.07 -0.27
CA MET A 182 -2.59 -14.98 -0.63
C MET A 182 -2.10 -16.25 -1.33
N ARG A 183 -2.56 -17.43 -0.89
CA ARG A 183 -2.26 -18.70 -1.55
C ARG A 183 -2.80 -18.73 -2.99
N GLN A 184 -4.02 -18.25 -3.21
CA GLN A 184 -4.60 -18.17 -4.55
C GLN A 184 -3.81 -17.21 -5.45
N LEU A 185 -3.39 -16.06 -4.91
CA LEU A 185 -2.55 -15.11 -5.63
C LEU A 185 -1.20 -15.72 -6.00
N TYR A 186 -0.53 -16.40 -5.07
CA TYR A 186 0.73 -17.08 -5.34
C TYR A 186 0.65 -18.10 -6.49
N TYR A 187 -0.49 -18.80 -6.63
CA TYR A 187 -0.66 -19.79 -7.72
C TYR A 187 -1.05 -19.19 -9.08
N ARG A 188 -1.61 -17.98 -9.12
CA ARG A 188 -2.28 -17.45 -10.32
C ARG A 188 -1.72 -16.11 -10.78
N ASP A 189 -1.12 -15.34 -9.88
CA ASP A 189 -0.41 -14.11 -10.19
C ASP A 189 1.07 -14.44 -10.46
N CYS A 190 1.61 -13.87 -11.54
CA CYS A 190 2.95 -14.17 -12.03
C CYS A 190 3.97 -13.10 -11.65
N ARG A 191 3.66 -12.25 -10.67
CA ARG A 191 4.41 -11.04 -10.33
C ARG A 191 4.86 -10.95 -8.89
#